data_AF-A7WQK4-F1
#
_entry.id   AF-A7WQK4-F1
#
_cell.length_a   1.000
_cell.length_b   1.000
_cell.length_c   1.000
_cell.angle_alpha   90.00
_cell.angle_beta   90.00
_cell.angle_gamma   90.00
#
_symmetry.space_group_name_H-M   'P 1'
#
loop_
_entity.id
_entity.type
_entity.pdbx_description
1 polymer ?
#
loop_
_entity_poly.entity_id
_entity_poly.type
_entity_poly.pdbx_seq_one_letter_code
_entity_poly.pdbx_strand_id
1 'polypeptide(L)' 'MGKVHGSLARAGKVKNQTPKVAKAEKKKPLTGRARKRMIFNRRFQTTVKGPKKGPNSNSK' A
#
# COMPACT_ATOMS: atom_id res chain seq x y z
N MET A 1 -20.59 17.38 -31.44
CA MET A 1 -21.05 16.24 -30.62
C MET A 1 -20.56 14.95 -31.27
N GLY A 2 -19.41 14.44 -30.82
CA GLY A 2 -18.79 13.25 -31.41
C GLY A 2 -19.52 11.98 -31.00
N LYS A 3 -19.78 11.08 -31.95
CA LYS A 3 -20.37 9.75 -31.70
C LYS A 3 -19.45 8.99 -30.73
N VAL A 4 -19.96 8.65 -29.55
CA VAL A 4 -19.21 7.91 -28.53
C VAL A 4 -19.20 6.42 -28.92
N HIS A 5 -18.02 5.87 -29.17
CA HIS A 5 -17.85 4.46 -29.54
C HIS A 5 -17.43 3.67 -28.29
N GLY A 6 -18.29 2.78 -27.83
CA GLY A 6 -18.00 1.86 -26.72
C GLY A 6 -19.26 1.18 -26.22
N SER A 7 -19.27 -0.16 -26.21
CA SER A 7 -20.36 -0.94 -25.63
C SER A 7 -20.21 -1.04 -24.11
N LEU A 8 -21.34 -0.97 -23.39
CA LEU A 8 -21.38 -1.12 -21.93
C LEU A 8 -21.15 -2.58 -21.46
N ALA A 9 -21.08 -3.53 -22.39
CA ALA A 9 -21.01 -4.97 -22.13
C ALA A 9 -19.79 -5.42 -21.27
N ARG A 10 -18.74 -4.59 -21.18
CA ARG A 10 -17.52 -4.91 -20.42
C ARG A 10 -17.46 -4.26 -19.03
N ALA A 11 -18.50 -3.55 -18.62
CA ALA A 11 -18.54 -2.90 -17.32
C ALA A 11 -18.37 -3.94 -16.19
N GLY A 12 -17.45 -3.69 -15.27
CA GLY A 12 -17.22 -4.56 -14.11
C GLY A 12 -16.43 -5.85 -14.37
N LYS A 13 -16.05 -6.18 -15.62
CA LYS A 13 -15.35 -7.44 -15.97
C LYS A 13 -14.20 -7.77 -15.01
N VAL A 14 -13.28 -6.82 -14.82
CA VAL A 14 -12.05 -7.05 -14.04
C VAL A 14 -12.34 -7.26 -12.56
N LYS A 15 -13.20 -6.42 -11.96
CA LYS A 15 -13.53 -6.51 -10.53
C LYS A 15 -14.28 -7.80 -10.19
N ASN A 16 -15.10 -8.30 -11.12
CA ASN A 16 -15.84 -9.55 -10.97
C ASN A 16 -14.96 -10.78 -11.21
N GLN A 17 -13.94 -10.66 -12.07
CA GLN A 17 -13.00 -11.76 -12.36
C GLN A 17 -12.00 -12.00 -11.22
N THR A 18 -11.54 -10.93 -10.55
CA THR A 18 -10.55 -11.07 -9.48
C THR A 18 -11.15 -11.71 -8.22
N PRO A 19 -10.47 -12.67 -7.55
CA PRO A 19 -10.97 -13.26 -6.32
C PRO A 19 -11.14 -12.21 -5.22
N LYS A 20 -12.23 -12.30 -4.45
CA LYS A 20 -12.52 -11.38 -3.36
C LYS A 20 -11.74 -11.78 -2.11
N VAL A 21 -10.57 -11.19 -1.91
CA VAL A 21 -9.75 -11.44 -0.71
C VAL A 21 -10.18 -10.50 0.42
N ALA A 22 -10.51 -11.09 1.58
CA ALA A 22 -10.82 -10.34 2.79
C ALA A 22 -9.58 -9.62 3.33
N LYS A 23 -9.77 -8.48 4.01
CA LYS A 23 -8.66 -7.79 4.68
C LYS A 23 -8.22 -8.62 5.89
N ALA A 24 -6.92 -8.87 6.00
CA ALA A 24 -6.36 -9.46 7.22
C ALA A 24 -6.60 -8.53 8.42
N GLU A 25 -6.87 -9.12 9.58
CA GLU A 25 -6.94 -8.41 10.85
C GLU A 25 -5.57 -7.85 11.22
N LYS A 26 -5.54 -6.57 11.61
CA LYS A 26 -4.31 -5.86 11.99
C LYS A 26 -4.56 -5.06 13.24
N LYS A 27 -3.53 -4.98 14.08
CA LYS A 27 -3.53 -4.06 15.24
C LYS A 27 -3.77 -2.62 14.76
N LYS A 28 -4.53 -1.85 15.53
CA LYS A 28 -4.80 -0.45 15.22
C LYS A 28 -3.46 0.30 15.11
N PRO A 29 -3.21 1.03 14.00
CA PRO A 29 -1.96 1.76 13.84
C PRO A 29 -1.90 2.91 14.83
N LEU A 30 -0.70 3.20 15.35
CA LEU A 30 -0.49 4.41 16.16
C LEU A 30 -0.87 5.65 15.33
N THR A 31 -1.43 6.67 16.00
CA THR A 31 -1.85 7.94 15.40
C THR A 31 -1.09 9.12 16.01
N GLY A 32 -1.13 10.28 15.33
CA GLY A 32 -0.57 11.54 15.83
C GLY A 32 0.91 11.49 16.22
N ARG A 33 1.21 11.99 17.41
CA ARG A 33 2.57 12.09 17.96
C ARG A 33 3.25 10.72 18.10
N ALA A 34 2.50 9.69 18.49
CA ALA A 34 3.03 8.33 18.64
C ALA A 34 3.53 7.77 17.31
N ARG A 35 2.80 8.02 16.21
CA ARG A 35 3.24 7.64 14.85
C ARG A 35 4.52 8.39 14.44
N LYS A 36 4.60 9.70 14.71
CA LYS A 36 5.79 10.50 14.39
C LYS A 36 7.03 9.99 15.12
N ARG A 37 6.91 9.63 16.41
CA ARG A 37 8.01 9.02 17.19
C ARG A 37 8.46 7.69 16.60
N MET A 38 7.52 6.81 16.24
CA MET A 38 7.84 5.52 15.60
C MET A 38 8.61 5.72 14.28
N ILE A 39 8.17 6.65 13.45
CA ILE A 39 8.83 6.94 12.16
C ILE A 39 10.25 7.47 12.37
N PHE A 40 10.45 8.38 13.32
CA PHE A 40 11.78 8.91 13.64
C PHE A 40 12.72 7.79 14.09
N ASN A 41 12.30 6.99 15.06
CA ASN A 41 13.11 5.89 15.59
C ASN A 41 13.49 4.89 14.49
N ARG A 42 12.53 4.52 13.62
CA ARG A 42 12.75 3.57 12.51
C ARG A 42 13.71 4.11 11.43
N ARG A 43 13.71 5.43 11.18
CA ARG A 43 14.52 6.04 10.11
C ARG A 43 15.91 6.43 10.58
N PHE A 44 16.04 6.90 11.81
CA PHE A 44 17.24 7.62 12.25
C PHE A 44 17.92 7.04 13.49
N GLN A 45 17.20 6.31 14.36
CA GLN A 45 17.78 5.80 15.61
C GLN A 45 18.37 4.39 15.44
N THR A 46 17.76 3.53 14.63
CA THR A 46 18.30 2.20 14.35
C THR A 46 19.46 2.28 13.35
N THR A 47 20.69 2.28 13.84
CA THR A 47 21.90 2.13 13.02
C THR A 47 21.97 0.71 12.48
N VAL A 48 21.59 0.52 11.21
CA VAL A 48 21.74 -0.76 10.53
C VAL A 48 23.22 -0.93 10.16
N LYS A 49 23.89 -1.99 10.63
CA LYS A 49 25.25 -2.34 10.18
C LYS A 49 25.15 -2.84 8.73
N GLY A 50 25.34 -1.95 7.75
CA GLY A 50 25.26 -2.26 6.31
C GLY A 50 24.89 -1.05 5.45
N PRO A 51 24.90 -1.16 4.11
CA PRO A 51 24.53 -0.07 3.21
C PRO A 51 23.08 0.37 3.46
N LYS A 52 22.83 1.69 3.42
CA LYS A 52 21.49 2.28 3.61
C LYS A 52 20.52 1.73 2.56
N LYS A 53 19.64 0.81 2.97
CA LYS A 53 18.54 0.32 2.13
C LYS A 53 17.41 1.36 2.05
N GLY A 54 16.76 1.44 0.89
CA GLY A 54 15.56 2.26 0.72
C GLY A 54 14.41 1.79 1.64
N PRO A 55 13.41 2.65 1.92
CA PRO A 55 12.36 2.38 2.90
C PRO A 55 11.46 1.18 2.54
N ASN A 56 11.45 0.76 1.28
CA ASN A 56 10.72 -0.40 0.78
C ASN A 56 11.59 -1.17 -0.23
N SER A 57 12.64 -1.85 0.25
CA SER A 57 13.63 -2.49 -0.61
C SER A 57 13.19 -3.82 -1.22
N ASN A 58 12.03 -4.37 -0.82
CA ASN A 58 11.46 -5.63 -1.34
C ASN A 58 12.47 -6.77 -1.52
N SER A 59 13.57 -6.79 -0.74
CA SER A 59 14.54 -7.88 -0.80
C SER A 59 13.82 -9.14 -0.34
N LYS A 60 13.85 -10.17 -1.20
CA LYS A 60 13.34 -11.51 -0.88
C LYS A 60 13.94 -12.01 0.43
#